data_AF-A0A954RAF8-F1
#
_entry.id   AF-A0A954RAF8-F1
#
_cell.length_a   1.000
_cell.length_b   1.000
_cell.length_c   1.000
_cell.angle_alpha   90.00
_cell.angle_beta   90.00
_cell.angle_gamma   90.00
#
_symmetry.space_group_name_H-M   'P 1'
#
loop_
_entity.id
_entity.type
_entity.pdbx_description
1 polymer ?
#
loop_
_entity_poly.entity_id
_entity_poly.type
_entity_poly.pdbx_seq_one_letter_code
_entity_poly.pdbx_strand_id
1 'polypeptide(L)' 'MRAYHLENLSHDPLHGYIAFSSDSDRAEDEATERQIIDTPWVQRLRHIHQLQTAWWVFPSAEHTRF' A
#
# COMPACT_ATOMS: atom_id res chain seq x y z
N MET A 1 -5.21 1.86 25.17
CA MET A 1 -4.06 1.61 24.27
C MET A 1 -4.49 0.47 23.35
N ARG A 2 -4.75 0.74 22.06
CA ARG A 2 -5.20 -0.32 21.12
C ARG A 2 -4.03 -1.27 20.83
N ALA A 3 -4.31 -2.56 20.76
CA ALA A 3 -3.31 -3.60 20.57
C ALA A 3 -2.90 -3.69 19.08
N TYR A 4 -2.05 -2.78 18.62
CA TYR A 4 -1.53 -2.74 17.24
C TYR A 4 -0.67 -3.94 16.85
N HIS A 5 -0.27 -4.77 17.81
CA HIS A 5 0.71 -5.85 17.61
C HIS A 5 0.14 -7.09 16.88
N LEU A 6 -1.17 -7.13 16.66
CA LEU A 6 -1.89 -8.22 15.99
C LEU A 6 -2.42 -7.82 14.60
N GLU A 7 -2.24 -6.57 14.19
CA GLU A 7 -2.80 -6.04 12.94
C GLU A 7 -1.71 -5.98 11.86
N ASN A 8 -2.04 -6.35 10.63
CA ASN A 8 -1.13 -6.13 9.50
C ASN A 8 -1.18 -4.65 9.15
N LEU A 9 -0.06 -3.95 9.36
CA LEU A 9 0.03 -2.50 9.25
C LEU A 9 1.05 -2.09 8.20
N SER A 10 0.66 -1.12 7.37
CA SER A 10 1.54 -0.40 6.44
C SER A 10 1.76 1.02 6.93
N HIS A 11 3.00 1.47 7.01
CA HIS A 11 3.32 2.83 7.42
C HIS A 11 3.26 3.78 6.21
N ASP A 12 2.38 4.77 6.27
CA ASP A 12 2.20 5.84 5.30
C ASP A 12 2.51 7.21 5.94
N PRO A 13 3.31 8.07 5.29
CA PRO A 13 3.68 9.37 5.84
C PRO A 13 2.53 10.37 6.01
N LEU A 14 1.39 10.18 5.32
CA LEU A 14 0.21 11.04 5.46
C LEU A 14 -0.79 10.50 6.49
N HIS A 15 -1.05 9.19 6.46
CA HIS A 15 -2.11 8.54 7.22
C HIS A 15 -1.60 7.81 8.47
N GLY A 16 -0.29 7.73 8.68
CA GLY A 16 0.30 6.92 9.75
C GLY A 16 0.22 5.43 9.42
N TYR A 17 -0.24 4.61 10.37
CA TYR A 17 -0.39 3.17 10.12
C TYR A 17 -1.75 2.84 9.52
N ILE A 18 -1.75 2.29 8.32
CA ILE A 18 -2.92 1.77 7.61
C ILE A 18 -3.01 0.27 7.87
N ALA A 19 -4.11 -0.18 8.46
CA ALA A 19 -4.39 -1.60 8.64
C ALA A 19 -4.88 -2.23 7.33
N PHE A 20 -4.47 -3.47 7.08
CA PHE A 20 -4.96 -4.28 5.96
C PHE A 20 -5.24 -5.71 6.41
N SER A 21 -6.11 -6.41 5.68
CA SER A 21 -6.42 -7.81 5.90
C SER A 21 -5.34 -8.73 5.32
N SER A 22 -4.96 -9.76 6.08
CA SER A 22 -4.05 -10.82 5.63
C SER A 22 -4.66 -12.20 5.77
N ASP A 23 -4.00 -13.20 5.21
CA ASP A 23 -4.44 -14.60 5.22
C ASP A 23 -4.57 -15.20 6.63
N SER A 24 -3.97 -14.59 7.67
CA SER A 24 -4.16 -15.05 9.06
C SER A 24 -5.54 -14.71 9.65
N ASP A 25 -6.28 -13.79 9.04
CA ASP A 25 -7.50 -13.21 9.63
C ASP A 25 -8.81 -13.76 9.03
N ARG A 26 -8.79 -14.71 8.08
CA ARG A 26 -10.00 -15.16 7.34
C ARG A 26 -10.04 -16.64 6.95
N ALA A 27 -11.22 -17.07 6.49
CA ALA A 27 -11.49 -18.39 5.91
C ALA A 27 -10.84 -18.55 4.53
N GLU A 28 -10.44 -19.78 4.18
CA GLU A 28 -9.58 -20.14 3.03
C GLU A 28 -10.09 -19.71 1.63
N ASP A 29 -11.36 -19.35 1.49
CA ASP A 29 -12.02 -19.08 0.19
C ASP A 29 -12.19 -17.58 -0.16
N GLU A 30 -11.59 -16.66 0.60
CA GLU A 30 -11.73 -15.22 0.37
C GLU A 30 -10.42 -14.52 0.03
N ALA A 31 -10.46 -13.66 -0.99
CA ALA A 31 -9.31 -12.86 -1.38
C ALA A 31 -9.02 -11.75 -0.36
N THR A 32 -7.80 -11.73 0.19
CA THR A 32 -7.39 -10.71 1.16
C THR A 32 -6.79 -9.48 0.48
N GLU A 33 -6.81 -8.33 1.16
CA GLU A 33 -6.18 -7.11 0.64
C GLU A 33 -4.69 -7.33 0.37
N ARG A 34 -4.02 -8.10 1.24
CA ARG A 34 -2.62 -8.49 1.02
C ARG A 34 -2.43 -9.20 -0.32
N GLN A 35 -3.26 -10.18 -0.64
CA GLN A 35 -3.17 -10.92 -1.90
C GLN A 35 -3.33 -10.01 -3.11
N ILE A 36 -4.27 -9.06 -3.07
CA ILE A 36 -4.49 -8.08 -4.13
C ILE A 36 -3.27 -7.15 -4.26
N ILE A 37 -2.79 -6.60 -3.14
CA ILE A 37 -1.62 -5.72 -3.06
C ILE A 37 -0.39 -6.41 -3.64
N ASP A 38 -0.16 -7.68 -3.30
CA ASP A 38 1.01 -8.45 -3.72
C ASP A 38 0.91 -8.95 -5.18
N THR A 39 -0.21 -8.72 -5.88
CA THR A 39 -0.31 -9.07 -7.31
C THR A 39 0.63 -8.23 -8.20
N PRO A 40 1.15 -8.80 -9.30
CA PRO A 40 1.95 -8.03 -10.26
C PRO A 40 1.23 -6.80 -10.83
N TRP A 41 -0.10 -6.85 -10.93
CA TRP A 41 -0.93 -5.77 -11.45
C TRP A 41 -0.95 -4.53 -10.56
N VAL A 42 -0.88 -4.71 -9.24
CA VAL A 42 -0.81 -3.61 -8.27
C VAL A 42 0.64 -3.21 -8.03
N GLN A 43 1.56 -4.17 -7.91
CA GLN A 43 2.98 -3.87 -7.70
C GLN A 43 3.61 -3.05 -8.84
N ARG A 44 3.14 -3.20 -10.09
CA ARG A 44 3.59 -2.35 -11.21
C ARG A 44 3.35 -0.85 -10.99
N LEU A 45 2.40 -0.47 -10.13
CA LEU A 45 2.08 0.93 -9.85
C LEU A 45 3.23 1.67 -9.14
N ARG A 46 4.16 0.93 -8.52
CA ARG A 46 5.43 1.47 -7.96
C ARG A 46 6.37 2.05 -9.02
N HIS A 47 6.12 1.77 -10.30
CA HIS A 47 6.95 2.25 -11.41
C HIS A 47 6.26 3.35 -12.22
N ILE A 48 5.13 3.89 -11.74
CA ILE A 48 4.37 4.93 -12.41
C ILE A 48 4.26 6.14 -11.48
N HIS A 49 4.85 7.26 -11.88
CA HIS A 49 4.76 8.51 -11.12
C HIS A 49 3.32 9.00 -11.04
N GLN A 50 2.91 9.47 -9.87
CA GLN A 50 1.58 10.02 -9.65
C GLN A 50 1.30 11.22 -10.57
N LEU A 51 2.27 12.13 -10.66
CA LEU A 51 2.16 13.44 -11.35
C LEU A 51 2.95 13.52 -12.66
N GLN A 52 3.34 12.37 -13.24
CA GLN A 52 4.07 12.28 -14.52
C GLN A 52 5.27 13.26 -14.60
N THR A 53 5.25 14.20 -15.55
CA THR A 53 6.34 15.11 -15.83
C THR A 53 6.53 16.20 -14.78
N ALA A 54 5.61 16.35 -13.82
CA ALA A 54 5.72 17.35 -12.76
C ALA A 54 6.98 17.16 -11.90
N TRP A 55 7.50 15.94 -11.79
CA TRP A 55 8.81 15.60 -11.20
C TRP A 55 9.96 16.46 -11.74
N TRP A 56 9.91 16.87 -13.02
CA TRP A 56 10.97 17.68 -13.63
C TRP A 56 10.97 19.13 -13.14
N VAL A 57 9.84 19.61 -12.62
CA VAL A 57 9.66 20.98 -12.12
C VAL A 57 9.72 21.01 -10.59
N PHE A 58 9.18 19.98 -9.94
CA PHE A 58 9.12 19.82 -8.49
C PHE A 58 9.88 18.55 -8.10
N PRO A 59 11.16 18.66 -7.69
CA PRO A 59 12.00 17.50 -7.38
C PRO A 59 11.43 16.59 -6.29
N SER A 60 10.56 17.10 -5.40
CA SER A 60 9.91 16.31 -4.36
C SER A 60 8.71 15.48 -4.86
N ALA A 61 8.28 15.65 -6.12
CA ALA A 61 7.15 14.92 -6.69
C ALA A 61 7.52 13.49 -7.14
N GLU A 62 8.23 12.76 -6.28
CA GLU A 62 8.73 11.41 -6.58
C GLU A 62 7.72 10.29 -6.32
N HIS A 63 6.61 10.60 -5.64
CA HIS A 63 5.59 9.64 -5.23
C HIS A 63 4.95 8.89 -6.41
N THR A 64 4.67 7.62 -6.18
CA THR A 64 4.14 6.67 -7.17
C THR A 64 2.63 6.57 -7.09
N ARG A 65 2.03 5.82 -8.01
CA ARG A 65 0.59 5.45 -7.99
C ARG A 65 0.28 4.38 -6.93
N PHE A 66 1.30 3.66 -6.47
CA PHE A 66 1.27 2.84 -5.25
C PHE A 66 1.55 3.75 -4.06
#